data_AF-A0A8S0FKZ4-F1
#
_entry.id   AF-A0A8S0FKZ4-F1
#
_cell.length_a   1.000
_cell.length_b   1.000
_cell.length_c   1.000
_cell.angle_alpha   90.00
_cell.angle_beta   90.00
_cell.angle_gamma   90.00
#
_symmetry.space_group_name_H-M   'P 1'
#
loop_
_entity.id
_entity.type
_entity.pdbx_description
1 polymer ?
#
loop_
_entity_poly.entity_id
_entity_poly.type
_entity_poly.pdbx_seq_one_letter_code
_entity_poly.pdbx_strand_id
1 'polypeptide(L)'
;MRGRPEWDKAGAMFVSNVQPYEEMKLRMLNGSHSFLAYNGSLAGYEFIWQCMEDANFRSITHQLMINEQARTLNPDLNINIQEYADLLIERFSNRNVAHRTGQIAMDGSQKLPQRALTPWLKLHQQKQNNAVLSLLVAGWLHYVIDVVEKSQSVADPMNE
;
A
#
# COMPACT_ATOMS: atom_id res chain seq x y z
N MET A 1 -17.28 8.74 35.42
CA MET A 1 -16.50 8.79 34.15
C MET A 1 -15.72 7.49 34.02
N ARG A 2 -15.87 6.74 32.93
CA ARG A 2 -14.96 5.63 32.64
C ARG A 2 -13.70 6.24 32.02
N GLY A 3 -12.59 6.25 32.74
CA GLY A 3 -11.30 6.69 32.22
C GLY A 3 -10.74 5.71 31.17
N ARG A 4 -9.62 6.09 30.55
CA ARG A 4 -8.80 5.22 29.69
C ARG A 4 -7.44 4.96 30.35
N PRO A 5 -6.72 3.89 29.98
CA PRO A 5 -5.31 3.75 30.35
C PRO A 5 -4.44 4.91 29.83
N GLU A 6 -3.29 5.12 30.47
CA GLU A 6 -2.28 6.14 30.12
C GLU A 6 -1.41 5.69 28.91
N TRP A 7 -2.05 5.37 27.77
CA TRP A 7 -1.35 4.88 26.58
C TRP A 7 -0.31 5.86 26.01
N ASP A 8 -0.44 7.16 26.31
CA ASP A 8 0.52 8.19 25.95
C ASP A 8 1.91 7.94 26.57
N LYS A 9 1.96 7.39 27.79
CA LYS A 9 3.22 6.97 28.43
C LYS A 9 3.86 5.75 27.76
N ALA A 10 3.10 5.01 26.95
CA ALA A 10 3.57 3.87 26.17
C ALA A 10 3.77 4.21 24.68
N GLY A 11 3.77 5.50 24.32
CA GLY A 11 4.05 5.96 22.96
C GLY A 11 2.82 6.19 22.07
N ALA A 12 1.60 6.03 22.59
CA ALA A 12 0.40 6.39 21.81
C ALA A 12 0.32 7.91 21.63
N MET A 13 0.16 8.33 20.38
CA MET A 13 -0.07 9.74 20.05
C MET A 13 -1.57 10.03 20.13
N PHE A 14 -1.95 11.01 20.94
CA PHE A 14 -3.31 11.56 20.94
C PHE A 14 -3.34 12.82 20.06
N VAL A 15 -4.20 12.79 19.05
CA VAL A 15 -4.39 13.88 18.10
C VAL A 15 -5.85 14.29 18.09
N SER A 16 -6.13 15.55 17.77
CA SER A 16 -7.50 16.06 17.62
C SER A 16 -8.19 15.52 16.36
N ASN A 17 -7.42 15.16 15.33
CA ASN A 17 -7.92 14.56 14.10
C ASN A 17 -6.97 13.46 13.60
N VAL A 18 -7.44 12.21 13.59
CA VAL A 18 -6.66 11.04 13.16
C VAL A 18 -6.68 10.84 11.64
N GLN A 19 -7.67 11.40 10.94
CA GLN A 19 -7.92 11.14 9.53
C GLN A 19 -6.69 11.34 8.62
N PRO A 20 -5.88 12.42 8.76
CA PRO A 20 -4.68 12.58 7.93
C PRO A 20 -3.64 11.46 8.12
N TYR A 21 -3.48 10.96 9.36
CA TYR A 21 -2.54 9.88 9.67
C TYR A 21 -3.05 8.54 9.14
N GLU A 22 -4.35 8.31 9.21
CA GLU A 22 -4.99 7.14 8.63
C GLU A 22 -4.85 7.13 7.10
N GLU A 23 -5.14 8.25 6.44
CA GLU A 23 -4.97 8.40 4.99
C GLU A 23 -3.51 8.17 4.55
N MET A 24 -2.55 8.72 5.30
CA MET A 24 -1.11 8.48 5.07
C MET A 24 -0.79 6.99 5.13
N LYS A 25 -1.22 6.28 6.18
CA LYS A 25 -1.01 4.83 6.32
C LYS A 25 -1.73 4.06 5.20
N LEU A 26 -2.99 4.36 4.92
CA LEU A 26 -3.80 3.68 3.90
C LEU A 26 -3.17 3.81 2.51
N ARG A 27 -2.60 4.96 2.17
CA ARG A 27 -2.01 5.17 0.85
C ARG A 27 -0.57 4.67 0.84
N MET A 28 0.30 5.22 1.67
CA MET A 28 1.73 4.95 1.60
C MET A 28 2.12 3.55 2.06
N LEU A 29 1.58 3.07 3.19
CA LEU A 29 1.90 1.72 3.67
C LEU A 29 1.00 0.68 2.99
N ASN A 30 -0.32 0.81 3.10
CA ASN A 30 -1.19 -0.25 2.61
C ASN A 30 -1.25 -0.30 1.07
N GLY A 31 -1.18 0.86 0.39
CA GLY A 31 -1.18 0.91 -1.07
C GLY A 31 0.10 0.37 -1.69
N SER A 32 1.27 0.73 -1.18
CA SER A 32 2.53 0.12 -1.63
C SER A 32 2.61 -1.38 -1.33
N HIS A 33 2.05 -1.83 -0.20
CA HIS A 33 1.97 -3.26 0.11
C HIS A 33 1.08 -4.02 -0.88
N SER A 34 -0.04 -3.42 -1.32
CA SER A 34 -0.87 -3.96 -2.40
C SER A 34 -0.14 -3.95 -3.76
N PHE A 35 0.62 -2.90 -4.08
CA PHE A 35 1.46 -2.88 -5.29
C PHE A 35 2.44 -4.06 -5.32
N LEU A 36 3.17 -4.27 -4.21
CA LEU A 36 4.12 -5.36 -4.05
C LEU A 36 3.44 -6.72 -4.11
N ALA A 37 2.27 -6.86 -3.49
CA ALA A 37 1.54 -8.12 -3.49
C ALA A 37 1.14 -8.57 -4.89
N TYR A 38 0.48 -7.70 -5.66
CA TYR A 38 0.00 -8.07 -7.00
C TYR A 38 1.15 -8.24 -8.00
N ASN A 39 2.00 -7.22 -8.14
CA ASN A 39 3.08 -7.26 -9.12
C ASN A 39 4.17 -8.27 -8.73
N GLY A 40 4.46 -8.40 -7.42
CA GLY A 40 5.43 -9.37 -6.93
C GLY A 40 4.96 -10.82 -7.13
N SER A 41 3.67 -11.10 -6.87
CA SER A 41 3.11 -12.42 -7.16
C SER A 41 3.20 -12.76 -8.66
N LEU A 42 2.88 -11.82 -9.55
CA LEU A 42 2.98 -12.00 -11.00
C LEU A 42 4.44 -12.18 -11.46
N ALA A 43 5.39 -11.59 -10.75
CA ALA A 43 6.83 -11.78 -10.98
C ALA A 43 7.39 -13.08 -10.37
N GLY A 44 6.56 -13.88 -9.68
CA GLY A 44 6.97 -15.15 -9.07
C GLY A 44 7.56 -15.03 -7.66
N TYR A 45 7.45 -13.88 -7.00
CA TYR A 45 7.89 -13.70 -5.61
C TYR A 45 6.80 -14.20 -4.64
N GLU A 46 7.18 -15.08 -3.72
CA GLU A 46 6.30 -15.64 -2.68
C GLU A 46 6.13 -14.67 -1.51
N PHE A 47 7.16 -13.89 -1.18
CA PHE A 47 7.18 -12.98 -0.03
C PHE A 47 7.50 -11.53 -0.42
N ILE A 48 6.98 -10.58 0.36
CA ILE A 48 7.19 -9.15 0.14
C ILE A 48 8.67 -8.75 0.23
N TRP A 49 9.44 -9.35 1.14
CA TRP A 49 10.86 -9.06 1.27
C TRP A 49 11.67 -9.48 0.03
N GLN A 50 11.24 -10.49 -0.73
CA GLN A 50 11.88 -10.88 -2.00
C GLN A 50 11.73 -9.77 -3.04
N CYS A 51 10.55 -9.12 -3.08
CA CYS A 51 10.35 -7.96 -3.94
C CYS A 51 11.31 -6.81 -3.58
N MET A 52 11.70 -6.68 -2.31
CA MET A 52 12.66 -5.64 -1.88
C MET A 52 14.12 -5.97 -2.21
N GLU A 53 14.45 -7.23 -2.50
CA GLU A 53 15.77 -7.61 -3.03
C GLU A 53 15.92 -7.24 -4.51
N ASP A 54 14.81 -7.13 -5.24
CA ASP A 54 14.78 -6.65 -6.62
C ASP A 54 14.87 -5.12 -6.66
N ALA A 55 15.94 -4.61 -7.27
CA ALA A 55 16.21 -3.18 -7.35
C ALA A 55 15.11 -2.40 -8.10
N ASN A 56 14.44 -3.01 -9.09
CA ASN A 56 13.37 -2.37 -9.82
C ASN A 56 12.12 -2.23 -8.94
N PHE A 57 11.72 -3.30 -8.26
CA PHE A 57 10.59 -3.25 -7.33
C PHE A 57 10.82 -2.27 -6.19
N ARG A 58 12.02 -2.28 -5.59
CA ARG A 58 12.39 -1.32 -4.55
C ARG A 58 12.28 0.13 -5.06
N SER A 59 12.85 0.40 -6.24
CA SER A 59 12.83 1.74 -6.85
C SER A 59 11.41 2.22 -7.18
N ILE A 60 10.61 1.39 -7.86
CA ILE A 60 9.24 1.73 -8.25
C ILE A 60 8.34 1.91 -7.02
N THR A 61 8.52 1.09 -5.98
CA THR A 61 7.77 1.23 -4.73
C THR A 61 8.07 2.56 -4.04
N HIS A 62 9.34 2.97 -4.01
CA HIS A 62 9.73 4.28 -3.48
C HIS A 62 9.14 5.42 -4.32
N GLN A 63 9.19 5.31 -5.65
CA GLN A 63 8.55 6.28 -6.55
C GLN A 63 7.04 6.36 -6.33
N LEU A 64 6.35 5.24 -6.14
CA LEU A 64 4.92 5.21 -5.80
C LEU A 64 4.65 6.01 -4.53
N MET A 65 5.46 5.81 -3.49
CA MET A 65 5.31 6.50 -2.20
C MET A 65 5.53 8.01 -2.33
N ILE A 66 6.66 8.42 -2.93
CA ILE A 66 7.10 9.83 -2.93
C ILE A 66 6.46 10.64 -4.06
N ASN A 67 6.42 10.10 -5.27
CA ASN A 67 6.04 10.87 -6.46
C ASN A 67 4.53 10.87 -6.71
N GLU A 68 3.79 9.94 -6.10
CA GLU A 68 2.35 9.79 -6.32
C GLU A 68 1.56 9.83 -5.00
N GLN A 69 1.71 8.83 -4.13
CA GLN A 69 0.89 8.70 -2.91
C GLN A 69 1.04 9.90 -1.98
N ALA A 70 2.26 10.34 -1.69
CA ALA A 70 2.55 11.51 -0.86
C ALA A 70 1.86 12.79 -1.36
N ARG A 71 1.81 13.01 -2.69
CA ARG A 71 1.18 14.19 -3.29
C ARG A 71 -0.33 14.24 -3.09
N THR A 72 -0.93 13.12 -2.71
CA THR A 72 -2.36 13.04 -2.44
C THR A 72 -2.70 13.32 -0.98
N LEU A 73 -1.72 13.35 -0.08
CA LEU A 73 -1.95 13.50 1.36
C LEU A 73 -2.37 14.92 1.74
N ASN A 74 -2.81 15.07 2.99
CA ASN A 74 -3.08 16.38 3.57
C ASN A 74 -1.76 17.15 3.73
N PRO A 75 -1.63 18.38 3.19
CA PRO A 75 -0.40 19.17 3.30
C PRO A 75 -0.06 19.60 4.73
N ASP A 76 -1.02 19.58 5.66
CA ASP A 76 -0.84 19.94 7.07
C ASP A 76 -0.30 18.76 7.92
N LEU A 77 -0.01 17.60 7.32
CA LEU A 77 0.65 16.49 8.00
C LEU A 77 2.04 16.91 8.44
N ASN A 78 2.25 17.01 9.75
CA ASN A 78 3.55 17.27 10.35
C ASN A 78 4.38 15.99 10.46
N ILE A 79 4.70 15.38 9.32
CA ILE A 79 5.52 14.16 9.21
C ILE A 79 6.55 14.36 8.11
N ASN A 80 7.79 13.93 8.35
CA ASN A 80 8.78 13.82 7.29
C ASN A 80 8.42 12.63 6.37
N ILE A 81 7.84 12.95 5.22
CA ILE A 81 7.38 11.96 4.24
C ILE A 81 8.52 11.08 3.70
N GLN A 82 9.72 11.66 3.52
CA GLN A 82 10.88 10.94 3.03
C GLN A 82 11.33 9.89 4.05
N GLU A 83 11.51 10.30 5.31
CA GLU A 83 11.83 9.38 6.40
C GLU A 83 10.76 8.30 6.56
N TYR A 84 9.48 8.67 6.43
CA TYR A 84 8.40 7.69 6.50
C TYR A 84 8.48 6.66 5.37
N ALA A 85 8.71 7.08 4.12
CA ALA A 85 8.89 6.16 3.00
C ALA A 85 10.10 5.24 3.19
N ASP A 86 11.23 5.78 3.67
CA ASP A 86 12.44 5.00 3.91
C ASP A 86 12.23 3.95 5.01
N LEU A 87 11.50 4.30 6.08
CA LEU A 87 11.06 3.36 7.11
C LEU A 87 10.13 2.27 6.55
N LEU A 88 9.25 2.58 5.61
CA LEU A 88 8.40 1.58 4.97
C LEU A 88 9.21 0.60 4.12
N ILE A 89 10.20 1.09 3.36
CA ILE A 89 11.11 0.23 2.60
C ILE A 89 11.88 -0.70 3.53
N GLU A 90 12.42 -0.19 4.66
CA GLU A 90 13.09 -1.02 5.66
C GLU A 90 12.15 -2.12 6.20
N ARG A 91 10.91 -1.74 6.54
CA ARG A 91 9.90 -2.69 7.05
C ARG A 91 9.54 -3.78 6.05
N PHE A 92 9.36 -3.43 4.77
CA PHE A 92 9.10 -4.42 3.73
C PHE A 92 10.30 -5.33 3.46
N SER A 93 11.52 -4.86 3.74
CA SER A 93 12.76 -5.62 3.55
C SER A 93 13.04 -6.64 4.68
N ASN A 94 12.22 -6.65 5.75
CA ASN A 94 12.45 -7.51 6.90
C ASN A 94 12.12 -8.99 6.61
N ARG A 95 13.17 -9.80 6.40
CA ARG A 95 13.07 -11.25 6.14
C ARG A 95 12.44 -12.07 7.27
N ASN A 96 12.47 -11.55 8.51
CA ASN A 96 11.87 -12.24 9.65
C ASN A 96 10.34 -12.15 9.66
N VAL A 97 9.75 -11.33 8.78
CA VAL A 97 8.31 -11.19 8.62
C VAL A 97 7.89 -11.82 7.29
N ALA A 98 7.32 -13.02 7.38
CA ALA A 98 6.92 -13.83 6.22
C ALA A 98 5.58 -13.39 5.60
N HIS A 99 5.44 -12.10 5.24
CA HIS A 99 4.26 -11.63 4.51
C HIS A 99 4.23 -12.23 3.11
N ARG A 100 3.32 -13.17 2.87
CA ARG A 100 3.13 -13.81 1.56
C ARG A 100 2.41 -12.87 0.61
N THR A 101 2.89 -12.73 -0.61
CA THR A 101 2.26 -11.89 -1.65
C THR A 101 0.78 -12.24 -1.85
N GLY A 102 0.47 -13.53 -1.99
CA GLY A 102 -0.91 -14.01 -2.13
C GLY A 102 -1.83 -13.69 -0.93
N GLN A 103 -1.30 -13.71 0.31
CA GLN A 103 -2.08 -13.33 1.50
C GLN A 103 -2.40 -11.83 1.52
N ILE A 104 -1.48 -10.99 1.07
CA ILE A 104 -1.69 -9.54 1.00
C ILE A 104 -2.63 -9.17 -0.17
N ALA A 105 -2.62 -9.95 -1.25
CA ALA A 105 -3.39 -9.74 -2.47
C ALA A 105 -4.92 -9.98 -2.32
N MET A 106 -5.35 -10.65 -1.24
CA MET A 106 -6.77 -10.92 -0.96
C MET A 106 -7.58 -9.61 -0.80
N ASP A 107 -8.91 -9.69 -0.90
CA ASP A 107 -9.86 -8.57 -0.70
C ASP A 107 -9.54 -7.30 -1.51
N GLY A 108 -9.06 -7.46 -2.73
CA GLY A 108 -8.66 -6.35 -3.61
C GLY A 108 -9.80 -5.35 -3.85
N SER A 109 -11.01 -5.83 -4.08
CA SER A 109 -12.21 -5.00 -4.31
C SER A 109 -12.49 -4.03 -3.16
N GLN A 110 -12.24 -4.43 -1.91
CA GLN A 110 -12.41 -3.58 -0.73
C GLN A 110 -11.19 -2.71 -0.43
N LYS A 111 -10.00 -3.21 -0.75
CA LYS A 111 -8.73 -2.55 -0.39
C LYS A 111 -8.37 -1.43 -1.38
N LEU A 112 -8.53 -1.67 -2.68
CA LEU A 112 -8.02 -0.78 -3.72
C LEU A 112 -8.70 0.58 -3.87
N PRO A 113 -10.00 0.76 -3.57
CA PRO A 113 -10.63 2.07 -3.67
C PRO A 113 -9.86 3.16 -2.92
N GLN A 114 -9.60 2.95 -1.62
CA GLN A 114 -8.90 3.91 -0.76
C GLN A 114 -7.37 3.90 -0.93
N ARG A 115 -6.80 2.77 -1.34
CA ARG A 115 -5.34 2.59 -1.46
C ARG A 115 -4.77 3.07 -2.79
N ALA A 116 -5.55 2.99 -3.86
CA ALA A 116 -5.09 3.22 -5.23
C ALA A 116 -6.04 4.10 -6.06
N LEU A 117 -7.34 3.80 -6.12
CA LEU A 117 -8.25 4.50 -7.03
C LEU A 117 -8.50 5.96 -6.62
N THR A 118 -8.76 6.21 -5.34
CA THR A 118 -8.92 7.57 -4.81
C THR A 118 -7.67 8.43 -5.04
N PRO A 119 -6.43 8.01 -4.66
CA PRO A 119 -5.25 8.81 -4.97
C PRO A 119 -5.02 8.96 -6.48
N TRP A 120 -5.29 7.93 -7.28
CA TRP A 120 -5.18 8.01 -8.74
C TRP A 120 -6.11 9.07 -9.33
N LEU A 121 -7.38 9.08 -8.91
CA LEU A 121 -8.39 10.06 -9.35
C LEU A 121 -7.98 11.49 -8.98
N LYS A 122 -7.47 11.69 -7.77
CA LYS A 122 -6.99 13.00 -7.30
C LYS A 122 -5.86 13.54 -8.20
N LEU A 123 -4.85 12.71 -8.48
CA LEU A 123 -3.74 13.11 -9.35
C LEU A 123 -4.21 13.33 -10.80
N HIS A 124 -5.09 12.47 -11.30
CA HIS A 124 -5.64 12.56 -12.65
C HIS A 124 -6.39 13.88 -12.88
N GLN A 125 -7.28 14.26 -11.95
CA GLN A 125 -8.01 15.53 -12.00
C GLN A 125 -7.07 16.74 -11.98
N GLN A 126 -5.93 16.61 -11.31
CA GLN A 126 -4.88 17.63 -11.25
C GLN A 126 -3.90 17.57 -12.43
N LYS A 127 -4.12 16.67 -13.40
CA LYS A 127 -3.23 16.42 -14.54
C LYS A 127 -1.78 16.10 -14.12
N GLN A 128 -1.62 15.44 -12.97
CA GLN A 128 -0.33 14.98 -12.47
C GLN A 128 -0.07 13.54 -12.90
N ASN A 129 1.21 13.15 -12.95
CA ASN A 129 1.61 11.78 -13.23
C ASN A 129 1.10 10.82 -12.14
N ASN A 130 0.50 9.71 -12.57
CA ASN A 130 -0.06 8.65 -11.73
C ASN A 130 0.19 7.25 -12.33
N ALA A 131 1.31 7.11 -13.06
CA ALA A 131 1.66 5.91 -13.80
C ALA A 131 1.86 4.69 -12.89
N VAL A 132 2.46 4.85 -11.72
CA VAL A 132 2.73 3.72 -10.81
C VAL A 132 1.45 3.27 -10.10
N LEU A 133 0.54 4.17 -9.76
CA LEU A 133 -0.81 3.84 -9.32
C LEU A 133 -1.60 3.13 -10.43
N SER A 134 -1.41 3.52 -11.69
CA SER A 134 -2.01 2.81 -12.83
C SER A 134 -1.45 1.40 -12.97
N LEU A 135 -0.14 1.23 -12.78
CA LEU A 135 0.53 -0.07 -12.75
C LEU A 135 0.05 -0.93 -11.58
N LEU A 136 -0.21 -0.34 -10.40
CA LEU A 136 -0.80 -1.05 -9.27
C LEU A 136 -2.17 -1.64 -9.65
N VAL A 137 -3.06 -0.83 -10.24
CA VAL A 137 -4.40 -1.27 -10.67
C VAL A 137 -4.30 -2.33 -11.77
N ALA A 138 -3.41 -2.15 -12.74
CA ALA A 138 -3.16 -3.14 -13.78
C ALA A 138 -2.65 -4.46 -13.20
N GLY A 139 -1.72 -4.41 -12.24
CA GLY A 139 -1.21 -5.59 -11.53
C GLY A 139 -2.31 -6.36 -10.81
N TRP A 140 -3.27 -5.67 -10.18
CA TRP A 140 -4.44 -6.32 -9.59
C TRP A 140 -5.30 -7.03 -10.63
N LEU A 141 -5.63 -6.36 -11.74
CA LEU A 141 -6.42 -6.95 -12.82
C LEU A 141 -5.75 -8.20 -13.39
N HIS A 142 -4.44 -8.13 -13.67
CA HIS A 142 -3.68 -9.26 -14.18
C HIS A 142 -3.56 -10.40 -13.16
N TYR A 143 -3.43 -10.09 -11.87
CA TYR A 143 -3.45 -11.09 -10.80
C TYR A 143 -4.79 -11.83 -10.76
N VAL A 144 -5.91 -11.10 -10.84
CA VAL A 144 -7.24 -11.71 -10.89
C VAL A 144 -7.40 -12.61 -12.13
N ILE A 145 -6.98 -12.14 -13.31
CA ILE A 145 -7.01 -12.93 -14.54
C ILE A 145 -6.19 -14.21 -14.39
N ASP A 146 -4.95 -14.13 -13.90
CA ASP A 146 -4.06 -15.29 -13.72
C ASP A 146 -4.65 -16.34 -12.75
N VAL A 147 -5.26 -15.88 -11.64
CA VAL A 147 -5.94 -16.77 -10.68
C VAL A 147 -7.12 -17.50 -11.33
N VAL A 148 -7.95 -16.77 -12.10
CA VAL A 148 -9.09 -17.34 -12.81
C VAL A 148 -8.66 -18.31 -13.92
N GLU A 149 -7.65 -17.97 -14.71
CA GLU A 149 -7.10 -18.83 -15.76
C GLU A 149 -6.52 -20.14 -15.20
N LYS A 150 -5.95 -20.09 -13.99
CA LYS A 150 -5.51 -21.28 -13.24
C LYS A 150 -6.65 -22.07 -12.58
N SER A 151 -7.91 -21.71 -12.84
CA SER A 151 -9.09 -22.31 -12.22
C SER A 151 -9.06 -22.27 -10.68
N GLN A 152 -8.44 -21.24 -10.10
CA GLN A 152 -8.41 -20.98 -8.67
C GLN A 152 -9.49 -19.95 -8.29
N SER A 153 -9.94 -19.99 -7.04
CA SER A 153 -10.87 -18.99 -6.52
C SER A 153 -10.12 -17.72 -6.17
N VAL A 154 -10.64 -16.58 -6.64
CA VAL A 154 -10.16 -15.26 -6.22
C VAL A 154 -10.62 -15.04 -4.78
N ALA A 155 -9.66 -14.93 -3.85
CA ALA A 155 -9.91 -14.62 -2.45
C ALA A 155 -10.33 -13.16 -2.29
N ASP A 156 -11.57 -12.86 -2.65
CA ASP A 156 -12.14 -11.52 -2.66
C ASP A 156 -13.62 -11.59 -2.29
N PRO A 157 -14.16 -10.66 -1.48
CA PRO A 157 -15.56 -10.66 -1.07
C PRO A 157 -16.55 -10.35 -2.19
N MET A 158 -16.08 -9.90 -3.37
CA MET A 158 -16.90 -9.69 -4.57
C MET A 158 -16.59 -10.75 -5.64
N ASN A 159 -16.30 -11.99 -5.25
CA ASN A 159 -15.96 -13.09 -6.15
C ASN A 159 -17.16 -13.91 -6.65
N GLU A 160 -18.38 -13.53 -6.27
CA GLU A 160 -19.66 -14.13 -6.70
C GLU A 160 -20.35 -13.33 -7.82
#